data_AF-A0A7X6HT32-F1
#
_entry.id   AF-A0A7X6HT32-F1
#
_cell.length_a   1.000
_cell.length_b   1.000
_cell.length_c   1.000
_cell.angle_alpha   90.00
_cell.angle_beta   90.00
_cell.angle_gamma   90.00
#
_symmetry.space_group_name_H-M   'P 1'
#
loop_
_entity.id
_entity.type
_entity.pdbx_description
1 polymer ?
#
loop_
_entity_poly.entity_id
_entity_poly.type
_entity_poly.pdbx_seq_one_letter_code
_entity_poly.pdbx_strand_id
1 'polypeptide(L)'
;MYPQNEMQWVSALSTRPSLEAAIAEVVQQAQRSLEGPADLGLVFISSAFGSEYSRLMPLLQEALRVPAIVGCGARGAIGTGPDGETEEVEADVALSLSLARLPGVDVKTFHISAPEMPDLDSPPDTWVDLLGVPAGVQPQFILLADPFSAKINDLLQGLDYA
;
A
#
# COMPACT_ATOMS: atom_id res chain seq x y z
N MET A 1 -27.11 14.43 7.94
CA MET A 1 -25.71 14.92 7.90
C MET A 1 -24.88 13.85 8.55
N TYR A 2 -24.21 13.00 7.76
CA TYR A 2 -23.37 11.93 8.28
C TYR A 2 -22.14 12.54 8.95
N PRO A 3 -21.62 11.95 10.05
CA PRO A 3 -20.45 12.49 10.71
C PRO A 3 -19.27 12.49 9.73
N GLN A 4 -18.65 13.66 9.55
CA GLN A 4 -17.44 13.88 8.74
C GLN A 4 -16.20 13.10 9.23
N ASN A 5 -16.37 12.09 10.08
CA ASN A 5 -15.30 11.46 10.87
C ASN A 5 -15.24 9.94 10.72
N GLU A 6 -15.93 9.37 9.74
CA GLU A 6 -15.89 7.93 9.49
C GLU A 6 -14.71 7.57 8.56
N MET A 7 -14.05 6.45 8.86
CA MET A 7 -13.02 5.89 7.99
C MET A 7 -13.68 5.39 6.70
N GLN A 8 -13.01 5.59 5.57
CA GLN A 8 -13.51 5.13 4.27
C GLN A 8 -12.38 4.51 3.47
N TRP A 9 -12.71 3.41 2.81
CA TRP A 9 -11.84 2.73 1.85
C TRP A 9 -12.53 2.68 0.50
N VAL A 10 -11.77 2.95 -0.55
CA VAL A 10 -12.22 2.76 -1.94
C VAL A 10 -11.14 2.03 -2.70
N SER A 11 -11.53 1.27 -3.72
CA SER A 11 -10.60 0.63 -4.64
C SER A 11 -10.96 0.98 -6.08
N ALA A 12 -9.97 0.90 -6.95
CA ALA A 12 -10.11 1.09 -8.39
C ALA A 12 -9.16 0.14 -9.10
N LEU A 13 -9.58 -0.34 -10.27
CA LEU A 13 -8.84 -1.26 -11.12
C LEU A 13 -8.84 -0.75 -12.55
N SER A 14 -7.66 -0.78 -13.18
CA SER A 14 -7.50 -0.51 -14.61
C SER A 14 -6.84 -1.70 -15.30
N THR A 15 -7.34 -2.03 -16.47
CA THR A 15 -6.76 -3.01 -17.42
C THR A 15 -6.12 -2.34 -18.64
N ARG A 16 -5.92 -1.02 -18.62
CA ARG A 16 -5.32 -0.29 -19.74
C ARG A 16 -3.85 -0.67 -19.96
N PRO A 17 -3.41 -0.91 -21.20
CA PRO A 17 -2.02 -1.31 -21.53
C PRO A 17 -0.97 -0.22 -21.33
N SER A 18 -1.35 1.07 -21.34
CA SER A 18 -0.43 2.18 -21.03
C SER A 18 -0.44 2.44 -19.52
N LEU A 19 0.74 2.48 -18.92
CA LEU A 19 0.88 2.75 -17.49
C LEU A 19 0.30 4.13 -17.12
N GLU A 20 0.55 5.16 -17.92
CA GLU A 20 0.01 6.51 -17.70
C GLU A 20 -1.51 6.51 -17.77
N ALA A 21 -2.08 5.81 -18.75
CA ALA A 21 -3.53 5.70 -18.90
C ALA A 21 -4.15 4.91 -17.74
N ALA A 22 -3.48 3.84 -17.29
CA ALA A 22 -3.91 3.05 -16.15
C ALA A 22 -3.89 3.85 -14.85
N ILE A 23 -2.80 4.60 -14.59
CA ILE A 23 -2.69 5.50 -13.44
C ILE A 23 -3.81 6.55 -13.48
N ALA A 24 -4.03 7.20 -14.63
CA ALA A 24 -5.07 8.21 -14.77
C ALA A 24 -6.47 7.65 -14.46
N GLU A 25 -6.77 6.43 -14.92
CA GLU A 25 -8.06 5.77 -14.68
C GLU A 25 -8.25 5.42 -13.20
N VAL A 26 -7.29 4.74 -12.57
CA VAL A 26 -7.42 4.33 -11.16
C VAL A 26 -7.45 5.53 -10.22
N VAL A 27 -6.63 6.56 -10.47
CA VAL A 27 -6.62 7.79 -9.65
C VAL A 27 -7.95 8.52 -9.78
N GLN A 28 -8.44 8.71 -11.00
CA GLN A 28 -9.72 9.38 -11.25
C GLN A 28 -10.88 8.63 -10.58
N GLN A 29 -10.92 7.31 -10.71
CA GLN A 29 -11.98 6.50 -10.12
C GLN A 29 -11.92 6.51 -8.59
N ALA A 30 -10.75 6.26 -7.99
CA ALA A 30 -10.60 6.26 -6.55
C ALA A 30 -10.94 7.62 -5.93
N GLN A 31 -10.47 8.73 -6.52
CA GLN A 31 -10.78 10.08 -6.03
C GLN A 31 -12.25 10.47 -6.16
N ARG A 32 -12.97 9.94 -7.16
CA ARG A 32 -14.42 10.16 -7.30
C ARG A 32 -15.21 9.46 -6.20
N SER A 33 -14.75 8.28 -5.78
CA SER A 33 -15.44 7.47 -4.77
C SER A 33 -15.08 7.87 -3.33
N LEU A 34 -13.89 8.43 -3.10
CA LEU A 34 -13.42 8.81 -1.77
C LEU A 34 -13.99 10.18 -1.34
N GLU A 35 -14.54 10.23 -0.14
CA GLU A 35 -15.10 11.43 0.48
C GLU A 35 -14.00 12.23 1.20
N GLY A 36 -13.17 12.94 0.45
CA GLY A 36 -12.13 13.83 0.98
C GLY A 36 -10.71 13.40 0.62
N PRO A 37 -9.68 13.98 1.28
CA PRO A 37 -8.29 13.59 1.02
C PRO A 37 -8.01 12.18 1.55
N ALA A 38 -7.18 11.44 0.82
CA ALA A 38 -6.66 10.16 1.27
C ALA A 38 -5.44 10.37 2.18
N ASP A 39 -5.35 9.55 3.22
CA ASP A 39 -4.23 9.48 4.16
C ASP A 39 -3.25 8.36 3.78
N LEU A 40 -3.76 7.28 3.17
CA LEU A 40 -3.00 6.11 2.73
C LEU A 40 -3.43 5.65 1.34
N GLY A 41 -2.45 5.30 0.50
CA GLY A 41 -2.63 4.62 -0.78
C GLY A 41 -1.96 3.24 -0.79
N LEU A 42 -2.67 2.23 -1.27
CA LEU A 42 -2.13 0.90 -1.56
C LEU A 42 -2.14 0.69 -3.06
N VAL A 43 -0.99 0.39 -3.66
CA VAL A 43 -0.86 0.17 -5.11
C VAL A 43 -0.33 -1.23 -5.42
N PHE A 44 -1.03 -1.94 -6.30
CA PHE A 44 -0.61 -3.25 -6.77
C PHE A 44 -0.54 -3.23 -8.30
N ILE A 45 0.64 -3.53 -8.84
CA ILE A 45 0.91 -3.47 -10.27
C ILE A 45 1.20 -4.87 -10.82
N SER A 46 0.56 -5.25 -11.92
CA SER A 46 0.78 -6.57 -12.51
C SER A 46 2.18 -6.68 -13.13
N SER A 47 2.73 -7.89 -13.15
CA SER A 47 4.02 -8.18 -13.79
C SER A 47 4.07 -7.88 -15.30
N ALA A 48 2.91 -7.70 -15.94
CA ALA A 48 2.85 -7.27 -17.34
C ALA A 48 3.46 -5.89 -17.56
N PHE A 49 3.52 -5.04 -16.52
CA PHE A 49 4.20 -3.75 -16.52
C PHE A 49 5.68 -3.82 -16.12
N GLY A 50 6.31 -5.00 -16.08
CA GLY A 50 7.65 -5.18 -15.50
C GLY A 50 8.73 -4.21 -16.01
N SER A 51 8.71 -3.83 -17.30
CA SER A 51 9.66 -2.85 -17.87
C SER A 51 9.41 -1.40 -17.41
N GLU A 52 8.24 -1.12 -16.84
CA GLU A 52 7.74 0.21 -16.50
C GLU A 52 7.73 0.47 -14.98
N TYR A 53 8.10 -0.49 -14.14
CA TYR A 53 8.04 -0.38 -12.68
C TYR A 53 8.74 0.85 -12.12
N SER A 54 9.91 1.20 -12.66
CA SER A 54 10.66 2.39 -12.25
C SER A 54 9.91 3.71 -12.52
N ARG A 55 8.94 3.69 -13.43
CA ARG A 55 8.12 4.85 -13.81
C ARG A 55 6.84 4.97 -12.96
N LEU A 56 6.39 3.89 -12.32
CA LEU A 56 5.13 3.86 -11.56
C LEU A 56 5.06 4.96 -10.51
N MET A 57 6.01 5.00 -9.56
CA MET A 57 5.95 5.95 -8.45
C MET A 57 6.07 7.41 -8.90
N PRO A 58 7.00 7.79 -9.80
CA PRO A 58 7.05 9.15 -10.35
C PRO A 58 5.72 9.59 -10.99
N LEU A 59 5.13 8.74 -11.84
CA LEU A 59 3.87 9.06 -12.53
C LEU A 59 2.69 9.11 -11.56
N LEU A 60 2.62 8.19 -10.61
CA LEU A 60 1.56 8.14 -9.60
C LEU A 60 1.60 9.38 -8.69
N GLN A 61 2.79 9.80 -8.25
CA GLN A 61 2.96 10.98 -7.40
C GLN A 61 2.65 12.30 -8.13
N GLU A 62 2.82 12.33 -9.46
CA GLU A 62 2.38 13.45 -10.29
C GLU A 62 0.85 13.53 -10.37
N ALA A 63 0.18 12.38 -10.56
CA ALA A 63 -1.27 12.30 -10.69
C ALA A 63 -2.02 12.39 -9.35
N LEU A 64 -1.41 11.95 -8.25
CA LEU A 64 -2.05 11.75 -6.97
C LEU A 64 -1.12 12.15 -5.81
N ARG A 65 -1.60 13.08 -4.96
CA ARG A 65 -0.93 13.46 -3.72
C ARG A 65 -1.57 12.77 -2.53
N VAL A 66 -0.83 11.83 -1.93
CA VAL A 66 -1.21 11.12 -0.69
C VAL A 66 0.01 11.08 0.24
N PRO A 67 -0.15 11.31 1.56
CA PRO A 67 0.98 11.34 2.50
C PRO A 67 1.77 10.03 2.56
N ALA A 68 1.07 8.90 2.50
CA ALA A 68 1.66 7.57 2.57
C ALA A 68 1.19 6.72 1.39
N ILE A 69 2.13 6.13 0.65
CA ILE A 69 1.85 5.14 -0.39
C ILE A 69 2.78 3.95 -0.19
N VAL A 70 2.20 2.74 -0.17
CA VAL A 70 2.94 1.48 -0.19
C VAL A 70 2.34 0.56 -1.25
N GLY A 71 3.13 -0.40 -1.72
CA GLY A 71 2.69 -1.28 -2.77
C GLY A 71 3.72 -2.31 -3.16
N CYS A 72 3.32 -3.26 -3.99
CA CYS A 72 4.21 -4.26 -4.54
C CYS A 72 3.74 -4.71 -5.93
N GLY A 73 4.61 -5.45 -6.62
CA GLY A 73 4.20 -6.19 -7.81
C GLY A 73 3.25 -7.33 -7.44
N ALA A 74 2.30 -7.64 -8.31
CA ALA A 74 1.34 -8.71 -8.10
C ALA A 74 1.20 -9.57 -9.36
N ARG A 75 0.84 -10.86 -9.18
CA ARG A 75 0.54 -11.76 -10.32
C ARG A 75 -0.88 -11.55 -10.85
N GLY A 76 -1.78 -11.12 -9.96
CA GLY A 76 -3.10 -10.64 -10.28
C GLY A 76 -3.43 -9.43 -9.42
N ALA A 77 -4.36 -8.59 -9.89
CA ALA A 77 -4.81 -7.42 -9.17
C ALA A 77 -6.33 -7.46 -9.02
N ILE A 78 -6.80 -7.05 -7.84
CA ILE A 78 -8.23 -7.00 -7.50
C ILE A 78 -8.59 -5.54 -7.27
N GLY A 79 -9.76 -5.13 -7.75
CA GLY A 79 -10.31 -3.82 -7.44
C GLY A 79 -11.66 -3.62 -8.14
N THR A 80 -12.22 -2.44 -7.95
CA THR A 80 -13.47 -2.05 -8.62
C THR A 80 -13.16 -1.54 -10.02
N GLY A 81 -13.72 -2.17 -11.06
CA GLY A 81 -13.60 -1.73 -12.44
C GLY A 81 -14.43 -0.46 -12.73
N PRO A 82 -14.30 0.14 -13.93
CA PRO A 82 -15.02 1.36 -14.29
C PRO A 82 -16.55 1.24 -14.30
N ASP A 83 -17.08 0.02 -14.39
CA ASP A 83 -18.50 -0.31 -14.30
C ASP A 83 -19.03 -0.39 -12.87
N GLY A 84 -18.14 -0.30 -11.87
CA GLY A 84 -18.48 -0.38 -10.45
C GLY A 84 -18.48 -1.80 -9.89
N GLU A 85 -18.18 -2.81 -10.71
CA GLU A 85 -18.11 -4.20 -10.26
C GLU A 85 -16.71 -4.52 -9.73
N THR A 86 -16.64 -5.41 -8.74
CA THR A 86 -15.34 -5.90 -8.25
C THR A 86 -14.90 -7.08 -9.08
N GLU A 87 -13.69 -7.01 -9.61
CA GLU A 87 -13.11 -8.08 -10.41
C GLU A 87 -11.64 -8.35 -10.04
N GLU A 88 -11.20 -9.55 -10.39
CA GLU A 88 -9.80 -9.98 -10.31
C GLU A 88 -9.26 -10.18 -11.72
N VAL A 89 -8.10 -9.60 -12.00
CA VAL A 89 -7.40 -9.75 -13.27
C VAL A 89 -6.08 -10.47 -12.99
N GLU A 90 -5.99 -11.73 -13.46
CA GLU A 90 -4.77 -12.54 -13.39
C GLU A 90 -4.06 -12.59 -14.74
N ALA A 91 -2.73 -12.61 -14.72
CA ALA A 91 -1.87 -12.84 -15.89
C ALA A 91 -2.06 -11.87 -17.08
N ASP A 92 -2.68 -10.71 -16.84
CA ASP A 92 -2.85 -9.64 -17.81
C ASP A 92 -2.38 -8.29 -17.24
N VAL A 93 -2.47 -7.25 -18.04
CA VAL A 93 -2.21 -5.88 -17.63
C VAL A 93 -3.25 -5.46 -16.59
N ALA A 94 -2.78 -5.13 -15.39
CA ALA A 94 -3.63 -4.63 -14.33
C ALA A 94 -2.88 -3.68 -13.39
N LEU A 95 -3.56 -2.61 -12.99
CA LEU A 95 -3.13 -1.71 -11.93
C LEU A 95 -4.31 -1.54 -10.96
N SER A 96 -4.10 -1.88 -9.70
CA SER A 96 -5.06 -1.64 -8.63
C SER A 96 -4.56 -0.55 -7.70
N LEU A 97 -5.45 0.36 -7.33
CA LEU A 97 -5.22 1.41 -6.34
C LEU A 97 -6.35 1.36 -5.32
N SER A 98 -5.99 1.24 -4.05
CA SER A 98 -6.91 1.48 -2.94
C SER A 98 -6.51 2.75 -2.20
N LEU A 99 -7.48 3.62 -1.92
CA LEU A 99 -7.28 4.83 -1.11
C LEU A 99 -8.07 4.73 0.18
N ALA A 100 -7.45 5.17 1.27
CA ALA A 100 -8.07 5.23 2.58
C ALA A 100 -8.10 6.65 3.10
N ARG A 101 -9.25 7.04 3.64
CA ARG A 101 -9.41 8.19 4.51
C ARG A 101 -9.51 7.68 5.95
N LEU A 102 -8.60 8.12 6.81
CA LEU A 102 -8.37 7.60 8.15
C LEU A 102 -8.32 8.73 9.18
N PRO A 103 -9.47 9.37 9.51
CA PRO A 103 -9.49 10.50 10.45
C PRO A 103 -8.96 10.10 11.83
N GLY A 104 -7.95 10.84 12.32
CA GLY A 104 -7.35 10.59 13.63
C GLY A 104 -6.31 9.46 13.65
N VAL A 105 -5.89 8.95 12.49
CA VAL A 105 -4.82 7.95 12.38
C VAL A 105 -3.55 8.63 11.87
N ASP A 106 -2.43 8.40 12.56
CA ASP A 106 -1.10 8.76 12.06
C ASP A 106 -0.55 7.60 11.22
N VAL A 107 -0.22 7.86 9.96
CA VAL A 107 0.23 6.84 9.01
C VAL A 107 1.71 7.01 8.74
N LYS A 108 2.49 5.97 9.05
CA LYS A 108 3.93 5.93 8.80
C LYS A 108 4.30 4.77 7.90
N THR A 109 5.07 5.06 6.86
CA THR A 109 5.66 4.04 5.98
C THR A 109 7.09 3.74 6.40
N PHE A 110 7.49 2.48 6.20
CA PHE A 110 8.85 2.02 6.46
C PHE A 110 9.23 0.93 5.45
N HIS A 111 10.52 0.70 5.29
CA HIS A 111 11.08 -0.36 4.47
C HIS A 111 12.22 -0.99 5.24
N ILE A 112 12.21 -2.32 5.37
CA ILE A 112 13.22 -3.09 6.09
C ILE A 112 13.81 -4.09 5.11
N SER A 113 15.13 -4.03 4.93
CA SER A 113 15.87 -5.06 4.21
C SER A 113 16.40 -6.13 5.18
N ALA A 114 16.63 -7.35 4.68
CA ALA A 114 17.10 -8.45 5.53
C ALA A 114 18.40 -8.17 6.33
N PRO A 115 19.39 -7.40 5.81
CA PRO A 115 20.58 -7.03 6.59
C PRO A 115 20.33 -6.05 7.73
N GLU A 116 19.23 -5.29 7.69
CA GLU A 116 18.86 -4.31 8.72
C GLU A 116 18.07 -4.96 9.87
N MET A 117 17.62 -6.20 9.69
CA MET A 117 16.78 -6.90 10.65
C MET A 117 17.59 -7.22 11.93
N PRO A 118 17.10 -6.80 13.11
CA PRO A 118 17.71 -7.14 14.39
C PRO A 118 17.76 -8.66 14.58
N ASP A 119 18.68 -9.11 15.44
CA ASP A 119 18.63 -10.49 15.96
C ASP A 119 17.43 -10.64 16.90
N LEU A 120 16.90 -11.87 17.04
CA LEU A 120 15.80 -12.20 17.96
C LEU A 120 16.18 -11.91 19.42
N ASP A 121 17.46 -11.96 19.77
CA ASP A 121 17.97 -11.61 21.10
C ASP A 121 18.15 -10.08 21.31
N SER A 122 17.83 -9.26 20.32
CA SER A 122 17.95 -7.79 20.43
C SER A 122 16.89 -7.22 21.40
N PRO A 123 17.21 -6.17 22.15
CA PRO A 123 16.24 -5.56 23.07
C PRO A 123 15.06 -4.89 22.32
N PRO A 124 13.89 -4.71 22.96
CA PRO A 124 12.69 -4.12 22.35
C PRO A 124 12.96 -2.76 21.69
N ASP A 125 13.79 -1.94 22.32
CA ASP A 125 14.15 -0.61 21.82
C ASP A 125 14.79 -0.66 20.42
N THR A 126 15.52 -1.73 20.08
CA THR A 126 16.11 -1.88 18.74
C THR A 126 15.05 -2.05 17.65
N TRP A 127 13.94 -2.71 17.96
CA TRP A 127 12.81 -2.87 17.05
C TRP A 127 11.99 -1.57 16.96
N VAL A 128 11.79 -0.87 18.08
CA VAL A 128 11.16 0.46 18.11
C VAL A 128 11.94 1.45 17.26
N ASP A 129 13.28 1.45 17.35
CA ASP A 129 14.14 2.32 16.56
C ASP A 129 14.09 1.98 15.06
N LEU A 130 14.04 0.68 14.71
CA LEU A 130 13.92 0.23 13.32
C LEU A 130 12.61 0.70 12.67
N LEU A 131 11.48 0.60 13.39
CA LEU A 131 10.16 1.02 12.90
C LEU A 131 9.95 2.53 13.00
N GLY A 132 10.64 3.16 13.96
CA GLY A 132 10.44 4.54 14.37
C GLY A 132 9.04 4.80 14.93
N VAL A 133 8.39 3.79 15.52
CA VAL A 133 7.07 3.90 16.15
C VAL A 133 7.15 3.40 17.60
N PRO A 134 6.86 4.24 18.61
CA PRO A 134 6.95 3.82 20.01
C PRO A 134 5.94 2.73 20.36
N ALA A 135 6.36 1.69 21.10
CA ALA A 135 5.48 0.59 21.54
C ALA A 135 4.20 1.06 22.24
N GLY A 136 4.30 2.15 23.03
CA GLY A 136 3.20 2.68 23.84
C GLY A 136 2.00 3.22 23.04
N VAL A 137 2.10 3.39 21.72
CA VAL A 137 0.98 3.87 20.88
C VAL A 137 0.12 2.74 20.29
N GLN A 138 0.43 1.48 20.58
CA GLN A 138 -0.28 0.28 20.08
C GLN A 138 -0.49 0.30 18.56
N PRO A 139 0.61 0.35 17.78
CA PRO A 139 0.52 0.48 16.33
C PRO A 139 -0.19 -0.70 15.66
N GLN A 140 -0.80 -0.43 14.51
CA GLN A 140 -1.36 -1.43 13.61
C GLN A 140 -0.49 -1.49 12.36
N PHE A 141 -0.20 -2.69 11.86
CA PHE A 141 0.71 -2.88 10.74
C PHE A 141 0.01 -3.46 9.51
N ILE A 142 0.34 -2.91 8.34
CA ILE A 142 0.16 -3.57 7.04
C ILE A 142 1.55 -3.91 6.54
N LEU A 143 1.86 -5.21 6.45
CA LEU A 143 3.17 -5.68 6.00
C LEU A 143 3.06 -6.28 4.60
N LEU A 144 3.84 -5.74 3.66
CA LEU A 144 4.06 -6.34 2.34
C LEU A 144 5.39 -7.08 2.37
N ALA A 145 5.32 -8.36 2.71
CA ALA A 145 6.49 -9.23 2.81
C ALA A 145 6.69 -10.02 1.51
N ASP A 146 7.93 -10.07 1.03
CA ASP A 146 8.32 -11.00 -0.02
C ASP A 146 8.32 -12.44 0.55
N PRO A 147 7.51 -13.37 0.02
CA PRO A 147 7.45 -14.73 0.53
C PRO A 147 8.76 -15.51 0.38
N PHE A 148 9.70 -15.02 -0.45
CA PHE A 148 11.02 -15.62 -0.64
C PHE A 148 12.09 -14.98 0.26
N SER A 149 11.76 -13.91 0.97
CA SER A 149 12.66 -13.29 1.94
C SER A 149 12.79 -14.16 3.18
N ALA A 150 14.02 -14.57 3.49
CA ALA A 150 14.33 -15.20 4.76
C ALA A 150 13.95 -14.24 5.90
N LYS A 151 13.47 -14.78 7.03
CA LYS A 151 13.21 -14.10 8.30
C LYS A 151 11.87 -13.38 8.51
N ILE A 152 10.83 -13.62 7.69
CA ILE A 152 9.49 -13.06 7.98
C ILE A 152 8.96 -13.48 9.36
N ASN A 153 9.23 -14.72 9.78
CA ASN A 153 8.86 -15.20 11.12
C ASN A 153 9.64 -14.48 12.22
N ASP A 154 10.89 -14.08 11.95
CA ASP A 154 11.71 -13.37 12.93
C ASP A 154 11.25 -11.92 13.05
N LEU A 155 10.87 -11.29 11.93
CA LEU A 155 10.21 -9.98 11.90
C LEU A 155 8.95 -9.98 12.76
N LEU A 156 8.03 -10.92 12.53
CA LEU A 156 6.77 -10.97 13.29
C LEU A 156 7.01 -11.17 14.79
N GLN A 157 7.93 -12.05 15.18
CA GLN A 157 8.30 -12.24 16.58
C GLN A 157 8.94 -10.98 17.19
N GLY A 158 9.78 -10.28 16.44
CA GLY A 158 10.37 -9.01 16.85
C GLY A 158 9.32 -7.91 17.07
N LEU A 159 8.32 -7.82 16.18
CA LEU A 159 7.21 -6.89 16.31
C LEU A 159 6.33 -7.18 17.53
N ASP A 160 6.08 -8.45 17.84
CA ASP A 160 5.30 -8.85 19.02
C ASP A 160 6.06 -8.63 20.34
N TYR A 161 7.39 -8.65 20.28
CA TYR A 161 8.25 -8.40 21.44
C TYR A 161 8.41 -6.92 21.79
N ALA A 162 8.24 -6.03 20.80
CA ALA A 162 8.49 -4.60 20.88
C ALA A 162 7.27 -3.78 21.38
#